data_AF-A0A6V7J8Q3-F1
#
_entry.id   AF-A0A6V7J8Q3-F1
#
_cell.length_a   1.000
_cell.length_b   1.000
_cell.length_c   1.000
_cell.angle_alpha   90.00
_cell.angle_beta   90.00
_cell.angle_gamma   90.00
#
_symmetry.space_group_name_H-M   'P 1'
#
loop_
_entity.id
_entity.type
_entity.pdbx_description
1 polymer ?
#
loop_
_entity_poly.entity_id
_entity_poly.type
_entity_poly.pdbx_seq_one_letter_code
_entity_poly.pdbx_strand_id
1 'polypeptide(L)' 'TGHVDDLGQIFWIQHLNQSIDPNSVIGVQRTKMVRLFTNFAKYG' A
#
# COMPACT_ATOMS: atom_id res chain seq x y z
N THR A 1 11.47 -7.83 7.35
CA THR A 1 10.64 -7.60 6.15
C THR A 1 9.96 -8.91 5.82
N GLY A 2 8.70 -9.06 6.25
CA GLY A 2 7.92 -10.26 6.02
C GLY A 2 7.23 -10.19 4.67
N HIS A 3 6.99 -11.34 4.05
CA HIS A 3 6.35 -11.46 2.72
C HIS A 3 4.98 -10.77 2.60
N VAL A 4 4.33 -10.45 3.73
CA VAL A 4 2.99 -9.87 3.82
C VAL A 4 3.00 -8.33 3.90
N ASP A 5 4.17 -7.71 4.13
CA ASP A 5 4.29 -6.25 4.25
C ASP A 5 3.88 -5.54 2.94
N ASP A 6 4.15 -6.17 1.80
CA ASP A 6 3.76 -5.67 0.46
C ASP A 6 2.24 -5.70 0.25
N LEU A 7 1.54 -6.67 0.84
CA LEU A 7 0.07 -6.72 0.78
C LEU A 7 -0.54 -5.54 1.55
N GLY A 8 0.10 -5.05 2.61
CA GLY A 8 -0.30 -3.85 3.35
C GLY A 8 -0.16 -2.53 2.57
N GLN A 9 0.53 -2.55 1.42
CA GLN A 9 0.66 -1.41 0.51
C GLN A 9 -0.50 -1.33 -0.49
N ILE A 10 -1.25 -2.41 -0.70
CA ILE A 10 -2.35 -2.47 -1.67
C ILE A 10 -3.69 -2.64 -0.94
N PHE A 11 -3.71 -3.53 0.06
CA PHE A 11 -4.90 -3.88 0.81
C PHE A 11 -4.82 -3.31 2.22
N TRP A 12 -5.98 -2.91 2.74
CA TRP A 12 -6.09 -2.46 4.11
C TRP A 12 -6.04 -3.65 5.08
N ILE A 13 -4.90 -3.82 5.75
CA ILE A 13 -4.68 -4.90 6.73
C ILE A 13 -4.52 -4.26 8.12
N GLN A 14 -5.56 -4.39 8.94
CA GLN A 14 -5.64 -3.75 10.27
C GLN A 14 -4.60 -4.27 11.29
N HIS A 15 -4.05 -5.47 11.08
CA HIS A 15 -3.09 -6.08 11.99
C HIS A 15 -1.63 -5.72 11.69
N LEU A 16 -1.37 -4.88 10.67
CA LEU A 16 -0.04 -4.34 10.42
C LEU A 16 0.16 -3.10 11.28
N ASN A 17 1.21 -3.10 12.11
CA ASN A 17 1.60 -1.95 12.94
C ASN A 17 2.27 -0.85 12.09
N GLN A 18 1.53 -0.29 11.14
CA GLN A 18 1.98 0.74 10.21
C GLN A 18 1.21 2.03 10.44
N SER A 19 1.85 3.16 10.13
CA SER A 19 1.20 4.46 10.22
C SER A 19 0.00 4.54 9.29
N ILE A 20 -1.09 5.11 9.80
CA ILE A 20 -2.31 5.43 9.05
C ILE A 20 -2.31 6.87 8.52
N ASP A 21 -1.30 7.67 8.90
CA ASP A 21 -1.15 9.03 8.43
C ASP A 21 -0.80 9.02 6.93
N PRO A 22 -1.63 9.65 6.07
CA PRO A 22 -1.39 9.71 4.63
C PRO A 22 -0.09 10.45 4.28
N ASN A 23 0.39 11.36 5.15
CA ASN A 23 1.61 12.12 4.91
C ASN A 23 2.88 11.42 5.41
N SER A 24 2.73 10.30 6.12
CA SER A 24 3.87 9.46 6.50
C SER A 24 4.54 8.86 5.26
N VAL A 25 5.82 8.50 5.38
CA VAL A 25 6.57 7.84 4.29
C VAL A 25 5.82 6.61 3.77
N ILE A 26 5.23 5.83 4.67
CA ILE A 26 4.45 4.63 4.35
C ILE A 26 3.12 5.00 3.66
N GLY A 27 2.43 6.05 4.10
CA GLY A 27 1.20 6.54 3.46
C GLY A 27 1.42 6.99 2.02
N VAL A 28 2.52 7.70 1.76
CA VAL A 28 2.93 8.12 0.41
C VAL A 28 3.27 6.90 -0.47
N GLN A 29 3.99 5.92 0.08
CA GLN A 29 4.31 4.68 -0.63
C GLN A 29 3.04 3.89 -0.99
N ARG A 30 2.12 3.72 -0.04
CA ARG A 30 0.84 3.03 -0.25
C ARG A 30 0.04 3.70 -1.37
N THR A 31 -0.04 5.02 -1.36
CA THR A 31 -0.74 5.78 -2.41
C THR A 31 -0.17 5.51 -3.80
N LYS A 32 1.16 5.46 -3.94
CA LYS A 32 1.83 5.14 -5.20
C LYS A 32 1.57 3.69 -5.64
N MET A 33 1.64 2.74 -4.71
CA MET A 33 1.41 1.31 -5.00
C MET A 33 -0.03 1.04 -5.42
N VAL A 34 -1.02 1.61 -4.72
CA VAL A 34 -2.44 1.51 -5.10
C VAL A 34 -2.68 2.10 -6.50
N ARG A 35 -2.07 3.26 -6.81
CA ARG A 35 -2.19 3.86 -8.16
C ARG A 35 -1.56 2.98 -9.24
N LEU A 36 -0.36 2.44 -8.99
CA LEU A 36 0.31 1.54 -9.92
C LEU A 36 -0.53 0.30 -10.19
N PHE A 37 -0.99 -0.37 -9.12
CA PHE A 37 -1.77 -1.59 -9.21
C PHE A 37 -3.12 -1.36 -9.89
N THR A 38 -3.83 -0.28 -9.57
CA THR A 38 -5.10 0.04 -10.22
C THR A 38 -4.94 0.44 -11.68
N ASN A 39 -3.84 1.10 -12.06
CA ASN A 39 -3.54 1.38 -13.46
C ASN A 39 -3.27 0.07 -14.23
N PHE A 40 -2.45 -0.82 -13.68
CA PHE A 40 -2.21 -2.15 -14.26
C PHE A 40 -3.53 -2.93 -14.42
N ALA A 41 -4.35 -3.00 -13.37
CA ALA A 41 -5.62 -3.72 -13.42
C ALA A 41 -6.63 -3.13 -14.42
N LYS A 42 -6.57 -1.83 -14.68
CA LYS A 42 -7.47 -1.13 -15.63
C LYS A 42 -6.99 -1.21 -17.07
N TYR A 43 -5.68 -1.17 -17.30
CA TYR A 43 -5.12 -0.92 -18.63
C TYR A 43 -4.16 -2.00 -19.15
N GLY A 44 -3.66 -2.90 -18.29
CA GLY A 44 -2.65 -3.90 -18.64
C GLY A 44 -1.24 -3.31 -18.65
#